data_AF-A0A4Q7V6G7-F1
#
_entry.id   AF-A0A4Q7V6G7-F1
#
_cell.length_a   1.000
_cell.length_b   1.000
_cell.length_c   1.000
_cell.angle_alpha   90.00
_cell.angle_beta   90.00
_cell.angle_gamma   90.00
#
_symmetry.space_group_name_H-M   'P 1'
#
loop_
_entity.id
_entity.type
_entity.pdbx_description
1 polymer ?
#
loop_
_entity_poly.entity_id
_entity_poly.type
_entity_poly.pdbx_seq_one_letter_code
_entity_poly.pdbx_strand_id
1 'polypeptide(L)'
;MKKILIFVIDLIIALYSIFSALMIVSMPINKFEWMLKDPLLADEKLTFCTLPVDDGGTPFITVLYILPLLLLGLIIFAKKRQIHPTLWIALGLSIIWFLRFVLLYPSCP
;
A
#
# COMPACT_ATOMS: atom_id res chain seq x y z
N MET A 1 3.50 8.10 -33.95
CA MET A 1 3.80 8.79 -32.68
C MET A 1 2.74 8.58 -31.59
N LYS A 2 1.45 8.88 -31.81
CA LYS A 2 0.39 8.69 -30.79
C LYS A 2 0.34 7.28 -30.16
N LYS A 3 0.50 6.21 -30.95
CA LYS A 3 0.50 4.82 -30.43
C LYS A 3 1.65 4.51 -29.48
N ILE A 4 2.85 5.04 -29.77
CA ILE A 4 4.04 4.84 -28.92
C ILE A 4 3.85 5.58 -27.58
N LEU A 5 3.32 6.81 -27.63
CA LEU A 5 3.05 7.59 -26.42
C LEU A 5 2.05 6.91 -25.48
N ILE A 6 0.96 6.36 -26.02
CA ILE A 6 -0.05 5.64 -25.22
C ILE A 6 0.57 4.40 -24.59
N PHE A 7 1.34 3.62 -25.36
CA PHE A 7 2.03 2.44 -24.85
C PHE A 7 3.00 2.76 -23.71
N VAL A 8 3.75 3.85 -23.82
CA VAL A 8 4.67 4.30 -22.76
C VAL A 8 3.90 4.68 -21.49
N ILE A 9 2.77 5.37 -21.62
CA ILE A 9 1.92 5.73 -20.48
C ILE A 9 1.36 4.49 -19.78
N ASP A 10 0.84 3.53 -20.55
CA ASP A 10 0.29 2.29 -20.00
C ASP A 10 1.38 1.45 -19.29
N LEU A 11 2.59 1.42 -19.86
CA LEU A 11 3.74 0.76 -19.23
C LEU A 11 4.14 1.43 -17.92
N ILE A 12 4.17 2.76 -17.86
CA ILE A 12 4.46 3.51 -16.63
C ILE A 12 3.40 3.22 -15.56
N ILE A 13 2.12 3.21 -15.93
CA ILE A 13 1.03 2.88 -15.00
C ILE A 13 1.17 1.46 -14.46
N ALA A 14 1.52 0.50 -15.32
CA ALA A 14 1.72 -0.90 -14.91
C ALA A 14 2.94 -1.06 -13.98
N LEU A 15 4.07 -0.42 -14.28
CA LEU A 15 5.24 -0.45 -13.41
C LEU A 15 4.94 0.23 -12.07
N TYR A 16 4.22 1.35 -12.09
CA TYR A 16 3.87 2.08 -10.88
C TYR A 16 2.86 1.32 -10.01
N SER A 17 1.92 0.58 -10.60
CA SER A 17 1.01 -0.27 -9.82
C SER A 17 1.72 -1.44 -9.16
N ILE A 18 2.67 -2.08 -9.86
CA ILE A 18 3.54 -3.12 -9.27
C ILE A 18 4.36 -2.55 -8.13
N PHE A 19 4.97 -1.38 -8.33
CA PHE A 19 5.73 -0.69 -7.29
C PHE A 19 4.85 -0.38 -6.07
N SER A 20 3.65 0.13 -6.28
CA SER A 20 2.69 0.42 -5.20
C SER A 20 2.30 -0.84 -4.44
N ALA A 21 2.02 -1.95 -5.14
CA ALA A 21 1.75 -3.24 -4.52
C ALA A 21 2.94 -3.73 -3.68
N LEU A 22 4.16 -3.63 -4.21
CA LEU A 22 5.38 -4.00 -3.50
C LEU A 22 5.55 -3.18 -2.22
N MET A 23 5.32 -1.86 -2.26
CA MET A 23 5.40 -1.00 -1.08
C MET A 23 4.37 -1.39 0.00
N ILE A 24 3.13 -1.70 -0.39
CA ILE A 24 2.10 -2.19 0.54
C ILE A 24 2.54 -3.52 1.17
N VAL A 25 3.15 -4.42 0.38
CA VAL A 25 3.55 -5.76 0.85
C VAL A 25 4.84 -5.73 1.69
N SER A 26 5.78 -4.86 1.39
CA SER A 26 7.09 -4.82 2.04
C SER A 26 7.12 -4.00 3.32
N MET A 27 6.24 -3.00 3.48
CA MET A 27 6.23 -2.18 4.68
C MET A 27 5.73 -2.95 5.90
N PRO A 28 6.39 -2.78 7.06
CA PRO A 28 5.95 -3.42 8.29
C PRO A 28 4.62 -2.81 8.76
N ILE A 29 3.82 -3.60 9.47
CA ILE A 29 2.52 -3.15 10.01
C ILE A 29 2.76 -2.19 11.18
N ASN A 30 3.78 -2.49 11.98
CA ASN A 30 4.25 -1.66 13.09
C ASN A 30 5.73 -1.31 12.85
N LYS A 31 6.11 -0.05 13.04
CA LYS A 31 7.50 0.42 12.94
C LYS A 31 8.51 -0.43 13.72
N PHE A 32 8.09 -1.05 14.82
CA PHE A 32 8.91 -1.87 15.71
C PHE A 32 8.87 -3.37 15.41
N GLU A 33 8.22 -3.80 14.31
CA GLU A 33 8.11 -5.21 13.92
C GLU A 33 9.49 -5.89 13.74
N TRP A 34 10.54 -5.12 13.45
CA TRP A 34 11.91 -5.62 13.40
C TRP A 34 12.41 -6.18 14.74
N MET A 35 11.91 -5.67 15.88
CA MET A 35 12.30 -6.13 17.21
C MET A 35 11.88 -7.59 17.47
N LEU A 36 10.82 -8.06 16.80
CA LEU A 36 10.38 -9.46 16.90
C LEU A 36 11.36 -10.46 16.27
N LYS A 37 12.27 -9.96 15.42
CA LYS A 37 13.27 -10.77 14.70
C LYS A 37 14.68 -10.55 15.24
N ASP A 38 14.85 -9.66 16.21
CA ASP A 38 16.16 -9.34 16.78
C ASP A 38 16.55 -10.42 17.81
N PRO A 39 17.66 -11.16 17.59
CA PRO A 39 18.10 -12.18 18.54
C PRO A 39 18.47 -11.61 19.91
N LEU A 40 18.83 -10.32 20.00
CA LEU A 40 19.18 -9.68 21.27
C LEU A 40 17.96 -9.40 22.15
N LEU A 41 16.76 -9.32 21.56
CA LEU A 41 15.49 -9.07 22.24
C LEU A 41 14.63 -10.33 22.36
N ALA A 42 15.15 -11.48 21.93
CA ALA A 42 14.42 -12.76 21.93
C ALA A 42 13.98 -13.17 23.35
N ASP A 43 14.79 -12.85 24.35
CA ASP A 43 14.53 -13.18 25.75
C ASP A 43 13.38 -12.36 26.35
N GLU A 44 13.06 -11.21 25.76
CA GLU A 44 11.97 -10.32 26.20
C GLU A 44 10.58 -10.86 25.81
N LYS A 45 10.52 -11.99 25.09
CA LYS A 45 9.27 -12.63 24.62
C LYS A 45 8.34 -11.63 23.93
N LEU A 46 8.91 -10.71 23.15
CA LEU A 46 8.15 -9.69 22.45
C LEU A 46 7.14 -10.33 21.50
N THR A 47 5.91 -9.84 21.56
CA THR A 47 4.82 -10.17 20.65
C THR A 47 4.32 -8.87 20.01
N PHE A 48 3.52 -8.96 18.95
CA PHE A 48 2.90 -7.78 18.33
C PHE A 48 2.13 -6.89 19.33
N CYS A 49 1.66 -7.45 20.44
CA CYS A 49 0.94 -6.75 21.50
C CYS A 49 1.82 -6.05 22.54
N THR A 50 3.06 -6.51 22.69
CA THR A 50 4.02 -5.93 23.64
C THR A 50 5.03 -5.02 22.94
N LEU A 51 4.89 -4.83 21.62
CA LEU A 51 5.67 -3.84 20.90
C LEU A 51 5.33 -2.42 21.39
N PRO A 52 6.30 -1.50 21.34
CA PRO A 52 6.03 -0.09 21.62
C PRO A 52 4.91 0.44 20.73
N VAL A 53 4.15 1.39 21.27
CA VAL A 53 3.05 2.04 20.54
C VAL A 53 3.62 2.72 19.30
N ASP A 54 3.15 2.31 18.14
CA ASP A 54 3.44 2.96 16.87
C ASP A 54 2.60 4.24 16.76
N ASP A 55 3.19 5.32 16.28
CA ASP A 55 2.49 6.59 16.03
C ASP A 55 1.61 6.53 14.77
N GLY A 56 1.61 5.38 14.06
CA GLY A 56 0.79 5.15 12.88
C GLY A 56 1.38 5.77 11.61
N GLY A 57 2.66 6.16 11.63
CA GLY A 57 3.33 6.73 10.47
C GLY A 57 3.42 5.76 9.27
N THR A 58 3.64 4.48 9.53
CA THR A 58 3.85 3.43 8.52
C THR A 58 2.63 3.19 7.61
N PRO A 59 1.41 3.01 8.15
CA PRO A 59 0.17 3.00 7.37
C PRO A 59 -0.04 4.27 6.55
N PHE A 60 0.24 5.45 7.12
CA PHE A 60 0.02 6.73 6.44
C PHE A 60 0.92 6.90 5.21
N ILE A 61 2.20 6.54 5.33
CA ILE A 61 3.17 6.64 4.22
C ILE A 61 2.79 5.70 3.07
N THR A 62 2.27 4.50 3.36
CA THR A 62 1.88 3.53 2.32
C THR A 62 0.68 3.97 1.48
N VAL A 63 -0.28 4.73 2.05
CA VAL A 63 -1.41 5.31 1.30
C VAL A 63 -0.93 6.27 0.22
N LEU A 64 0.15 7.02 0.47
CA LEU A 64 0.66 8.02 -0.47
C LEU A 64 1.10 7.40 -1.81
N TYR A 65 1.42 6.11 -1.86
CA TYR A 65 1.75 5.41 -3.11
C TYR A 65 0.51 4.98 -3.90
N ILE A 66 -0.64 4.81 -3.24
CA ILE A 66 -1.90 4.43 -3.89
C ILE A 66 -2.63 5.68 -4.41
N LEU A 67 -2.50 6.81 -3.68
CA LEU A 67 -3.22 8.05 -3.96
C LEU A 67 -3.08 8.53 -5.41
N PRO A 68 -1.89 8.55 -6.05
CA PRO A 68 -1.75 9.02 -7.42
C PRO A 68 -2.50 8.15 -8.42
N LEU A 69 -2.50 6.82 -8.25
CA LEU A 69 -3.27 5.88 -9.08
C LEU A 69 -4.77 6.09 -8.93
N LEU A 70 -5.22 6.30 -7.69
CA LEU A 70 -6.62 6.59 -7.37
C LEU A 70 -7.08 7.88 -8.04
N LEU A 71 -6.32 8.97 -7.89
CA LEU A 71 -6.62 10.26 -8.51
C LEU A 71 -6.63 10.15 -10.04
N LEU A 72 -5.64 9.48 -10.65
CA LEU A 72 -5.60 9.27 -12.10
C LEU A 72 -6.80 8.46 -12.59
N GLY A 73 -7.12 7.36 -11.90
CA GLY A 73 -8.29 6.54 -12.19
C GLY A 73 -9.59 7.33 -12.10
N LEU A 74 -9.76 8.15 -11.07
CA LEU A 74 -10.92 9.01 -10.88
C LEU A 74 -11.03 10.10 -11.95
N ILE A 75 -9.91 10.73 -12.34
CA ILE A 75 -9.89 11.72 -13.42
C ILE A 75 -10.29 11.08 -14.75
N ILE A 76 -9.76 9.90 -15.07
CA ILE A 76 -10.12 9.17 -16.30
C ILE A 76 -11.60 8.77 -16.28
N PHE A 77 -12.08 8.28 -15.14
CA PHE A 77 -13.48 7.92 -14.94
C PHE A 77 -14.40 9.13 -15.09
N ALA A 78 -14.08 10.26 -14.47
CA ALA A 78 -14.86 11.50 -14.57
C ALA A 78 -14.93 12.02 -16.01
N LYS A 79 -13.82 11.92 -16.76
CA LYS A 79 -13.75 12.38 -18.16
C LYS A 79 -14.46 11.46 -19.15
N LYS A 80 -14.26 10.15 -19.03
CA LYS A 80 -14.77 9.16 -20.01
C LYS A 80 -16.08 8.49 -19.60
N ARG A 81 -16.52 8.66 -18.34
CA ARG A 81 -17.64 7.94 -17.70
C ARG A 81 -17.58 6.41 -17.85
N GLN A 82 -16.39 5.87 -18.06
CA GLN A 82 -16.14 4.45 -18.19
C GLN A 82 -15.09 4.04 -17.16
N ILE A 83 -15.30 2.87 -16.56
CA ILE A 83 -14.39 2.32 -15.56
C ILE A 83 -13.15 1.81 -16.28
N HIS A 84 -12.04 2.54 -16.14
CA HIS A 84 -10.75 2.14 -16.69
C HIS A 84 -10.11 1.05 -15.80
N PRO A 85 -9.35 0.09 -16.34
CA PRO A 85 -8.63 -0.91 -15.54
C PRO A 85 -7.73 -0.29 -14.46
N THR A 86 -7.18 0.90 -14.71
CA THR A 86 -6.40 1.66 -13.71
C THR A 86 -7.18 1.94 -12.43
N LEU A 87 -8.48 2.26 -12.55
CA LEU A 87 -9.33 2.50 -11.38
C LEU A 87 -9.60 1.21 -10.61
N TRP A 88 -9.84 0.09 -11.32
CA TRP A 88 -9.98 -1.23 -10.69
C TRP A 88 -8.72 -1.64 -9.92
N ILE A 89 -7.54 -1.42 -10.52
CA ILE A 89 -6.25 -1.70 -9.87
C ILE A 89 -6.08 -0.83 -8.62
N ALA A 90 -6.35 0.48 -8.72
CA ALA A 90 -6.24 1.40 -7.60
C ALA A 90 -7.20 1.03 -6.45
N LEU A 91 -8.44 0.65 -6.78
CA LEU A 91 -9.42 0.16 -5.81
C LEU A 91 -8.96 -1.15 -5.16
N GLY A 92 -8.48 -2.11 -5.94
CA GLY A 92 -7.95 -3.37 -5.42
C GLY A 92 -6.78 -3.14 -4.45
N LEU A 93 -5.83 -2.27 -4.81
CA LEU A 93 -4.72 -1.88 -3.93
C LEU A 93 -5.21 -1.18 -2.66
N SER A 94 -6.23 -0.34 -2.77
CA SER A 94 -6.83 0.34 -1.60
C SER A 94 -7.48 -0.65 -0.64
N ILE A 95 -8.17 -1.67 -1.16
CA ILE A 95 -8.78 -2.74 -0.35
C ILE A 95 -7.69 -3.57 0.34
N ILE A 96 -6.64 -3.96 -0.39
CA ILE A 96 -5.50 -4.71 0.17
C ILE A 96 -4.84 -3.91 1.29
N TRP A 97 -4.61 -2.62 1.05
CA TRP A 97 -4.05 -1.71 2.04
C TRP A 97 -4.93 -1.61 3.29
N PHE A 98 -6.24 -1.39 3.12
CA PHE A 98 -7.18 -1.29 4.24
C PHE A 98 -7.26 -2.59 5.04
N LEU A 99 -7.33 -3.74 4.34
CA LEU A 99 -7.32 -5.05 4.98
C LEU A 99 -6.07 -5.24 5.83
N ARG A 100 -4.89 -4.93 5.28
CA ARG A 100 -3.63 -5.14 5.97
C ARG A 100 -3.44 -4.21 7.17
N PHE A 101 -3.62 -2.91 6.97
CA PHE A 101 -3.22 -1.91 7.96
C PHE A 101 -4.34 -1.49 8.91
N VAL A 102 -5.60 -1.79 8.59
CA VAL A 102 -6.75 -1.41 9.44
C VAL A 102 -7.43 -2.64 10.04
N LEU A 103 -7.78 -3.64 9.23
CA LEU A 103 -8.53 -4.81 9.72
C LEU A 103 -7.64 -5.90 10.33
N LEU A 104 -6.49 -6.16 9.71
CA LEU A 104 -5.51 -7.14 10.17
C LEU A 104 -4.45 -6.50 11.08
N TYR A 105 -4.64 -5.23 11.46
CA TYR A 105 -3.85 -4.65 12.52
C TYR A 105 -4.09 -5.49 13.77
N PRO A 106 -3.05 -6.04 14.43
CA PRO A 106 -3.22 -6.88 15.60
C PRO A 106 -3.87 -6.06 16.71
N SER A 107 -5.20 -6.15 16.82
CA SER A 107 -5.97 -5.55 17.89
C SER A 107 -5.78 -6.41 19.12
N CYS A 108 -4.89 -5.96 19.99
CA CYS A 108 -4.63 -6.58 21.27
C CYS A 108 -5.65 -6.06 22.28
N PRO A 109 -6.36 -6.95 23.01
CA PRO A 109 -7.28 -6.57 24.07
C PRO A 109 -6.56 -5.94 25.27
#